data_AF-A0A069D599-F1
#
_entry.id   AF-A0A069D599-F1
#
_cell.length_a   1.000
_cell.length_b   1.000
_cell.length_c   1.000
_cell.angle_alpha   90.00
_cell.angle_beta   90.00
_cell.angle_gamma   90.00
#
_symmetry.space_group_name_H-M   'P 1'
#
loop_
_entity.id
_entity.type
_entity.pdbx_description
1 polymer ?
#
loop_
_entity_poly.entity_id
_entity_poly.type
_entity_poly.pdbx_seq_one_letter_code
_entity_poly.pdbx_strand_id
1 'polypeptide(L)'
;MSSYNHILAKSIENGGMTLESHLGSVASFAVLAARHAGMDIEIARQGALLHDIGKASIVFQRRLKNRPSPLELPFRHEIASLFFLKLSHPELWPFMVSMIIAHHKSIYKDISTTGIIDLDIEYKEDILQFHLTGFSSWVADALGILTNLNFPGVTHETVITEDDAREAYFFALDYCKKVPKDGHHGKDY
;
A
#
# COMPACT_ATOMS: atom_id res chain seq x y z
N MET A 1 -9.27 -23.03 -7.11
CA MET A 1 -8.24 -22.08 -7.61
C MET A 1 -8.68 -20.70 -7.17
N SER A 2 -7.83 -19.90 -6.53
CA SER A 2 -8.20 -18.53 -6.12
C SER A 2 -8.57 -17.72 -7.38
N SER A 3 -9.68 -16.99 -7.33
CA SER A 3 -10.16 -16.13 -8.43
C SER A 3 -9.17 -15.01 -8.79
N TYR A 4 -8.21 -14.73 -7.91
CA TYR A 4 -7.28 -13.60 -8.02
C TYR A 4 -5.88 -14.00 -8.49
N ASN A 5 -5.69 -15.23 -8.99
CA ASN A 5 -4.40 -15.72 -9.49
C ASN A 5 -3.81 -14.90 -10.65
N HIS A 6 -4.62 -14.08 -11.31
CA HIS A 6 -4.20 -13.21 -12.41
C HIS A 6 -3.60 -11.87 -11.94
N ILE A 7 -3.72 -11.55 -10.64
CA ILE A 7 -3.21 -10.31 -10.03
C ILE A 7 -1.83 -10.59 -9.44
N LEU A 8 -0.82 -9.90 -9.98
CA LEU A 8 0.58 -10.21 -9.70
C LEU A 8 1.21 -9.18 -8.76
N ALA A 9 2.06 -9.65 -7.84
CA ALA A 9 2.97 -8.78 -7.07
C ALA A 9 4.28 -8.51 -7.80
N LYS A 10 4.70 -9.45 -8.67
CA LYS A 10 5.92 -9.37 -9.50
C LYS A 10 5.59 -9.79 -10.92
N SER A 11 6.24 -9.18 -11.92
CA SER A 11 6.07 -9.60 -13.32
C SER A 11 6.48 -11.07 -13.52
N ILE A 12 5.93 -11.71 -14.55
CA ILE A 12 6.23 -13.11 -14.89
C ILE A 12 7.74 -13.29 -15.11
N GLU A 13 8.36 -12.35 -15.82
CA GLU A 13 9.81 -12.31 -16.07
C GLU A 13 10.65 -12.24 -14.78
N ASN A 14 10.08 -11.72 -13.70
CA ASN A 14 10.70 -11.60 -12.38
C ASN A 14 10.18 -12.65 -11.37
N GLY A 15 9.74 -13.81 -11.86
CA GLY A 15 9.35 -14.96 -11.04
C GLY A 15 7.84 -15.14 -10.81
N GLY A 16 6.99 -14.25 -11.34
CA GLY A 16 5.55 -14.49 -11.51
C GLY A 16 4.78 -14.85 -10.24
N MET A 17 4.98 -14.10 -9.15
CA MET A 17 4.27 -14.33 -7.87
C MET A 17 2.94 -13.59 -7.83
N THR A 18 1.87 -14.27 -7.42
CA THR A 18 0.55 -13.65 -7.22
C THR A 18 0.57 -12.71 -6.01
N LEU A 19 -0.29 -11.69 -6.03
CA LEU A 19 -0.39 -10.73 -4.94
C LEU A 19 -0.83 -11.40 -3.64
N GLU A 20 -1.83 -12.29 -3.69
CA GLU A 20 -2.31 -13.06 -2.54
C GLU A 20 -1.18 -13.87 -1.88
N SER A 21 -0.38 -14.58 -2.68
CA SER A 21 0.74 -15.37 -2.17
C SER A 21 1.83 -14.51 -1.55
N HIS A 22 2.14 -13.36 -2.18
CA HIS A 22 3.14 -12.41 -1.66
C HIS A 22 2.71 -11.84 -0.31
N LEU A 23 1.50 -11.29 -0.23
CA LEU A 23 0.96 -10.73 1.01
C LEU A 23 0.88 -11.77 2.12
N GLY A 24 0.38 -12.97 1.83
CA GLY A 24 0.31 -14.06 2.82
C GLY A 24 1.67 -14.48 3.35
N SER A 25 2.70 -14.53 2.50
CA SER A 25 4.07 -14.86 2.89
C SER A 25 4.68 -13.77 3.78
N VAL A 26 4.53 -12.51 3.39
CA VAL A 26 5.04 -11.36 4.18
C VAL A 26 4.32 -11.27 5.53
N ALA A 27 3.00 -11.46 5.57
CA ALA A 27 2.23 -11.47 6.81
C ALA A 27 2.66 -12.59 7.76
N SER A 28 2.92 -13.79 7.23
CA SER A 28 3.42 -14.92 8.02
C SER A 28 4.79 -14.61 8.64
N PHE A 29 5.69 -13.99 7.88
CA PHE A 29 6.99 -13.55 8.38
C PHE A 29 6.87 -12.42 9.42
N ALA A 30 6.02 -11.42 9.16
CA ALA A 30 5.79 -10.30 10.06
C ALA A 30 5.27 -10.76 11.43
N VAL A 31 4.36 -11.73 11.47
CA VAL A 31 3.87 -12.34 12.71
C VAL A 31 5.00 -13.01 13.50
N LEU A 32 5.87 -13.77 12.82
CA LEU A 32 7.00 -14.43 13.47
C LEU A 32 8.00 -13.41 14.03
N ALA A 33 8.33 -12.38 13.25
CA ALA A 33 9.23 -11.31 13.65
C ALA A 33 8.66 -10.51 14.83
N ALA A 34 7.39 -10.11 14.76
CA ALA A 34 6.72 -9.38 15.84
C ALA A 34 6.68 -10.18 17.14
N ARG A 35 6.37 -11.48 17.06
CA ARG A 35 6.40 -12.37 18.23
C ARG A 35 7.78 -12.43 18.87
N HIS A 36 8.84 -12.54 18.06
CA HIS A 36 10.21 -12.59 18.58
C HIS A 36 10.65 -11.24 19.19
N ALA A 37 10.20 -10.13 18.61
CA ALA A 37 10.51 -8.78 19.06
C ALA A 37 9.62 -8.28 20.23
N GLY A 38 8.63 -9.07 20.67
CA GLY A 38 7.67 -8.64 21.69
C GLY A 38 6.72 -7.54 21.23
N MET A 39 6.49 -7.43 19.92
CA MET A 39 5.57 -6.47 19.30
C MET A 39 4.17 -7.07 19.11
N ASP A 40 3.18 -6.21 18.89
CA ASP A 40 1.82 -6.63 18.59
C ASP A 40 1.74 -7.37 17.24
N ILE A 41 1.37 -8.65 17.31
CA ILE A 41 1.33 -9.53 16.15
C ILE A 41 0.21 -9.19 15.17
N GLU A 42 -0.92 -8.66 15.64
CA GLU A 42 -2.06 -8.33 14.79
C GLU A 42 -1.83 -7.02 14.05
N ILE A 43 -1.23 -6.02 14.71
CA ILE A 43 -0.81 -4.79 14.04
C ILE A 43 0.22 -5.10 12.95
N ALA A 44 1.23 -5.92 13.26
CA ALA A 44 2.25 -6.31 12.29
C ALA A 44 1.66 -7.08 11.10
N ARG A 45 0.71 -8.00 11.37
CA ARG A 45 0.00 -8.76 10.34
C ARG A 45 -0.84 -7.86 9.44
N GLN A 46 -1.62 -6.95 10.01
CA GLN A 46 -2.45 -6.00 9.24
C GLN A 46 -1.58 -5.11 8.34
N GLY A 47 -0.51 -4.51 8.89
CA GLY A 47 0.42 -3.71 8.11
C GLY A 47 1.05 -4.50 6.96
N ALA A 48 1.47 -5.73 7.21
CA ALA A 48 2.01 -6.63 6.20
C ALA A 48 1.01 -7.03 5.11
N LEU A 49 -0.29 -7.16 5.43
CA LEU A 49 -1.32 -7.44 4.44
C LEU A 49 -1.69 -6.21 3.61
N LEU A 50 -1.59 -5.01 4.17
CA LEU A 50 -1.93 -3.77 3.46
C LEU A 50 -0.78 -3.19 2.63
N HIS A 51 0.48 -3.39 3.00
CA HIS A 51 1.62 -2.64 2.42
C HIS A 51 1.64 -2.60 0.89
N ASP A 52 1.33 -3.71 0.24
CA ASP A 52 1.39 -3.89 -1.20
C ASP A 52 -0.01 -4.06 -1.84
N ILE A 53 -1.11 -3.89 -1.10
CA ILE A 53 -2.45 -4.19 -1.62
C ILE A 53 -2.83 -3.30 -2.81
N GLY A 54 -2.27 -2.08 -2.87
CA GLY A 54 -2.41 -1.16 -4.00
C GLY A 54 -1.84 -1.68 -5.32
N LYS A 55 -1.07 -2.79 -5.30
CA LYS A 55 -0.67 -3.51 -6.53
C LYS A 55 -1.86 -4.14 -7.25
N ALA A 56 -3.00 -4.30 -6.60
CA ALA A 56 -4.24 -4.69 -7.26
C ALA A 56 -4.71 -3.65 -8.30
N SER A 57 -4.26 -2.40 -8.18
CA SER A 57 -4.59 -1.33 -9.14
C SER A 57 -4.33 -1.74 -10.58
N ILE A 58 -5.31 -1.43 -11.44
CA ILE A 58 -5.19 -1.63 -12.89
C ILE A 58 -3.99 -0.88 -13.48
N VAL A 59 -3.60 0.25 -12.90
CA VAL A 59 -2.43 1.04 -13.34
C VAL A 59 -1.15 0.25 -13.07
N PHE A 60 -1.02 -0.32 -11.87
CA PHE A 60 0.12 -1.16 -11.51
C PHE A 60 0.18 -2.42 -12.38
N GLN A 61 -0.93 -3.15 -12.51
CA GLN A 61 -1.00 -4.37 -13.31
C GLN A 61 -0.69 -4.11 -14.79
N ARG A 62 -1.07 -2.95 -15.35
CA ARG A 62 -0.67 -2.53 -16.70
C ARG A 62 0.84 -2.29 -16.79
N ARG A 63 1.43 -1.61 -15.79
CA ARG A 63 2.87 -1.28 -15.75
C ARG A 63 3.77 -2.48 -15.52
N LEU A 64 3.26 -3.55 -14.90
CA LEU A 64 4.00 -4.83 -14.82
C LEU A 64 4.26 -5.45 -16.19
N LYS A 65 3.40 -5.17 -17.18
CA LYS A 65 3.47 -5.75 -18.52
C LYS A 65 4.08 -4.79 -19.55
N ASN A 66 3.93 -3.49 -19.32
CA ASN A 66 4.33 -2.45 -20.26
C ASN A 66 5.15 -1.39 -19.56
N ARG A 67 6.25 -0.95 -20.20
CA ARG A 67 7.01 0.20 -19.72
C ARG A 67 6.13 1.45 -19.82
N PRO A 68 5.94 2.22 -18.73
CA PRO A 68 5.17 3.46 -18.80
C PRO A 68 5.85 4.48 -19.70
N SER A 69 5.06 5.37 -20.28
CA SER A 69 5.59 6.52 -21.01
C SER A 69 6.34 7.45 -20.06
N PRO A 70 7.45 8.09 -20.46
CA PRO A 70 8.10 9.13 -19.66
C PRO A 70 7.20 10.33 -19.33
N LEU A 71 6.12 10.52 -20.08
CA LEU A 71 5.12 11.59 -19.87
C LEU A 71 3.99 11.17 -18.92
N GLU A 72 3.93 9.90 -18.53
CA GLU A 72 2.90 9.39 -17.63
C GLU A 72 3.23 9.78 -16.18
N LEU A 73 2.21 10.19 -15.42
CA LEU A 73 2.38 10.51 -13.99
C LEU A 73 3.02 9.34 -13.22
N PRO A 74 3.87 9.58 -12.22
CA PRO A 74 4.41 8.50 -11.40
C PRO A 74 3.28 7.76 -10.65
N PHE A 75 3.43 6.44 -10.51
CA PHE A 75 2.50 5.59 -9.75
C PHE A 75 3.28 4.86 -8.67
N ARG A 76 2.80 4.96 -7.43
CA ARG A 76 3.34 4.32 -6.23
C ARG A 76 2.23 3.45 -5.63
N HIS A 77 2.41 2.13 -5.67
CA HIS A 77 1.41 1.20 -5.13
C HIS A 77 1.26 1.34 -3.61
N GLU A 78 2.23 1.92 -2.93
CA GLU A 78 2.22 2.29 -1.52
C GLU A 78 1.15 3.36 -1.26
N ILE A 79 1.09 4.39 -2.13
CA ILE A 79 0.05 5.43 -2.04
C ILE A 79 -1.32 4.81 -2.28
N ALA A 80 -1.45 3.95 -3.30
CA ALA A 80 -2.71 3.24 -3.56
C ALA A 80 -3.10 2.28 -2.42
N SER A 81 -2.14 1.76 -1.66
CA SER A 81 -2.40 0.90 -0.50
C SER A 81 -3.00 1.67 0.68
N LEU A 82 -2.71 2.97 0.80
CA LEU A 82 -3.31 3.83 1.83
C LEU A 82 -4.83 3.94 1.69
N PHE A 83 -5.40 3.72 0.50
CA PHE A 83 -6.84 3.77 0.28
C PHE A 83 -7.64 2.76 1.13
N PHE A 84 -6.96 1.78 1.73
CA PHE A 84 -7.56 0.72 2.53
C PHE A 84 -7.37 0.92 4.05
N LEU A 85 -6.88 2.08 4.50
CA LEU A 85 -6.71 2.36 5.94
C LEU A 85 -8.01 2.14 6.74
N LYS A 86 -9.17 2.42 6.12
CA LYS A 86 -10.49 2.25 6.76
C LYS A 86 -10.85 0.81 7.10
N LEU A 87 -10.08 -0.18 6.62
CA LEU A 87 -10.19 -1.57 7.06
C LEU A 87 -9.59 -1.79 8.46
N SER A 88 -8.72 -0.90 8.92
CA SER A 88 -8.13 -0.92 10.25
C SER A 88 -8.81 0.07 11.18
N HIS A 89 -8.74 -0.17 12.49
CA HIS A 89 -9.25 0.77 13.48
C HIS A 89 -8.56 2.14 13.34
N PRO A 90 -9.27 3.29 13.46
CA PRO A 90 -8.68 4.62 13.26
C PRO A 90 -7.44 4.92 14.12
N GLU A 91 -7.38 4.39 15.34
CA GLU A 91 -6.21 4.52 16.22
C GLU A 91 -4.95 3.85 15.66
N LEU A 92 -5.12 2.88 14.76
CA LEU A 92 -4.02 2.18 14.09
C LEU A 92 -3.51 2.91 12.85
N TRP A 93 -4.26 3.89 12.31
CA TRP A 93 -3.91 4.55 11.06
C TRP A 93 -2.49 5.15 11.06
N PRO A 94 -2.00 5.83 12.11
CA PRO A 94 -0.60 6.27 12.17
C PRO A 94 0.41 5.14 11.94
N PHE A 95 0.21 3.99 12.59
CA PHE A 95 1.09 2.83 12.45
C PHE A 95 1.00 2.22 11.05
N MET A 96 -0.21 2.12 10.49
CA MET A 96 -0.43 1.61 9.15
C MET A 96 0.22 2.51 8.10
N VAL A 97 0.05 3.84 8.19
CA VAL A 97 0.71 4.80 7.29
C VAL A 97 2.23 4.63 7.37
N SER A 98 2.80 4.53 8.57
CA SER A 98 4.23 4.30 8.74
C SER A 98 4.71 2.98 8.10
N MET A 99 3.99 1.87 8.29
CA MET A 99 4.36 0.58 7.68
C MET A 99 4.18 0.55 6.15
N ILE A 100 3.12 1.18 5.64
CA ILE A 100 2.81 1.25 4.21
C ILE A 100 3.76 2.20 3.49
N ILE A 101 4.22 3.30 4.08
CA ILE A 101 5.12 4.21 3.36
C ILE A 101 6.61 3.84 3.56
N ALA A 102 6.98 3.25 4.71
CA ALA A 102 8.39 2.95 5.00
C ALA A 102 8.98 1.80 4.14
N HIS A 103 8.16 0.92 3.57
CA HIS A 103 8.66 -0.28 2.89
C HIS A 103 9.31 -0.01 1.51
N HIS A 104 9.19 1.20 0.98
CA HIS A 104 9.85 1.62 -0.25
C HIS A 104 10.37 3.07 -0.12
N LYS A 105 11.47 3.24 0.63
CA LYS A 105 12.42 4.37 0.56
C LYS A 105 11.78 5.78 0.56
N SER A 106 11.93 6.45 1.71
CA SER A 106 11.71 7.87 2.06
C SER A 106 10.36 8.52 1.68
N ILE A 107 9.73 9.08 2.72
CA ILE A 107 8.48 9.88 2.67
C ILE A 107 8.66 11.19 1.85
N TYR A 108 9.89 11.67 1.72
CA TYR A 108 10.28 12.96 1.12
C TYR A 108 11.71 12.87 0.59
N LYS A 109 11.97 13.37 -0.63
CA LYS A 109 13.27 13.36 -1.31
C LYS A 109 13.94 11.97 -1.31
N ASP A 110 13.20 10.93 -1.70
CA ASP A 110 13.83 9.68 -2.11
C ASP A 110 14.70 9.90 -3.36
N ILE A 111 15.53 8.92 -3.72
CA ILE A 111 16.44 9.00 -4.89
C ILE A 111 15.66 9.30 -6.19
N SER A 112 14.36 8.98 -6.20
CA SER A 112 13.43 9.24 -7.31
C SER A 112 12.53 10.47 -7.16
N THR A 113 12.58 11.19 -6.02
CA THR A 113 11.69 12.30 -5.65
C THR A 113 10.19 12.03 -5.86
N THR A 114 9.75 10.83 -5.47
CA THR A 114 8.39 10.30 -5.69
C THR A 114 7.67 9.96 -4.37
N GLY A 115 8.11 10.54 -3.24
CA GLY A 115 7.39 10.41 -1.98
C GLY A 115 6.01 11.07 -2.05
N ILE A 116 5.06 10.65 -1.20
CA ILE A 116 3.69 11.18 -1.22
C ILE A 116 3.64 12.71 -1.10
N ILE A 117 4.55 13.31 -0.32
CA ILE A 117 4.66 14.77 -0.17
C ILE A 117 5.22 15.41 -1.44
N ASP A 118 6.25 14.81 -2.04
CA ASP A 118 6.88 15.35 -3.27
C ASP A 118 5.86 15.37 -4.41
N LEU A 119 5.12 14.27 -4.57
CA LEU A 119 4.10 14.15 -5.61
C LEU A 119 2.89 15.07 -5.38
N ASP A 120 2.44 15.27 -4.14
CA ASP A 120 1.40 16.24 -3.79
C ASP A 120 1.84 17.67 -4.13
N ILE A 121 3.10 18.03 -3.89
CA ILE A 121 3.62 19.36 -4.22
C ILE A 121 3.70 19.58 -5.74
N GLU A 122 4.21 18.59 -6.48
CA GLU A 122 4.47 18.71 -7.92
C GLU A 122 3.17 18.63 -8.75
N TYR A 123 2.32 17.66 -8.45
CA TYR A 123 1.16 17.31 -9.27
C TYR A 123 -0.18 17.65 -8.61
N LYS A 124 -0.21 18.00 -7.32
CA LYS A 124 -1.43 18.34 -6.58
C LYS A 124 -2.49 17.23 -6.71
N GLU A 125 -3.76 17.60 -6.83
CA GLU A 125 -4.87 16.65 -6.87
C GLU A 125 -4.81 15.69 -8.06
N ASP A 126 -4.11 16.03 -9.15
CA ASP A 126 -3.94 15.15 -10.31
C ASP A 126 -3.25 13.83 -9.93
N ILE A 127 -2.33 13.84 -8.96
CA ILE A 127 -1.69 12.58 -8.52
C ILE A 127 -2.67 11.64 -7.82
N LEU A 128 -3.56 12.20 -6.98
CA LEU A 128 -4.56 11.42 -6.27
C LEU A 128 -5.54 10.80 -7.26
N GLN A 129 -6.06 11.62 -8.19
CA GLN A 129 -6.97 11.15 -9.23
C GLN A 129 -6.32 10.08 -10.11
N PHE A 130 -5.02 10.24 -10.42
CA PHE A 130 -4.28 9.23 -11.16
C PHE A 130 -4.17 7.89 -10.41
N HIS A 131 -3.88 7.90 -9.10
CA HIS A 131 -3.83 6.67 -8.30
C HIS A 131 -5.20 6.00 -8.13
N LEU A 132 -6.28 6.79 -8.15
CA LEU A 132 -7.67 6.31 -8.11
C LEU A 132 -8.20 5.80 -9.45
N THR A 133 -7.40 5.83 -10.53
CA THR A 133 -7.84 5.35 -11.85
C THR A 133 -8.43 3.94 -11.76
N GLY A 134 -9.72 3.82 -12.08
CA GLY A 134 -10.47 2.56 -12.06
C GLY A 134 -10.71 1.97 -10.67
N PHE A 135 -10.68 2.78 -9.60
CA PHE A 135 -10.83 2.32 -8.21
C PHE A 135 -12.01 1.39 -7.99
N SER A 136 -13.18 1.74 -8.51
CA SER A 136 -14.39 0.92 -8.42
C SER A 136 -14.23 -0.50 -8.98
N SER A 137 -13.32 -0.71 -9.95
CA SER A 137 -13.01 -2.03 -10.47
C SER A 137 -12.08 -2.81 -9.56
N TRP A 138 -10.96 -2.22 -9.13
CA TRP A 138 -9.90 -2.98 -8.46
C TRP A 138 -10.04 -3.05 -6.95
N VAL A 139 -10.91 -2.22 -6.35
CA VAL A 139 -11.26 -2.32 -4.91
C VAL A 139 -11.89 -3.68 -4.58
N ALA A 140 -12.73 -4.22 -5.46
CA ALA A 140 -13.35 -5.53 -5.28
C ALA A 140 -12.32 -6.66 -5.27
N ASP A 141 -11.32 -6.59 -6.16
CA ASP A 141 -10.23 -7.54 -6.22
C ASP A 141 -9.35 -7.49 -4.97
N ALA A 142 -9.00 -6.27 -4.52
CA ALA A 142 -8.24 -6.05 -3.30
C ALA A 142 -8.95 -6.63 -2.06
N LEU A 143 -10.23 -6.32 -1.89
CA LEU A 143 -11.04 -6.84 -0.78
C LEU A 143 -11.20 -8.36 -0.85
N GLY A 144 -11.34 -8.93 -2.05
CA GLY A 144 -11.37 -10.37 -2.26
C GLY A 144 -10.08 -11.07 -1.82
N ILE A 145 -8.92 -10.53 -2.20
CA ILE A 145 -7.61 -11.02 -1.75
C ILE A 145 -7.49 -10.92 -0.22
N LEU A 146 -7.85 -9.78 0.38
CA LEU A 146 -7.79 -9.59 1.83
C LEU A 146 -8.76 -10.53 2.58
N THR A 147 -9.92 -10.81 2.00
CA THR A 147 -10.87 -11.80 2.53
C THR A 147 -10.24 -13.20 2.54
N ASN A 148 -9.63 -13.64 1.44
CA ASN A 148 -8.94 -14.93 1.37
C ASN A 148 -7.77 -15.05 2.37
N LEU A 149 -7.12 -13.92 2.68
CA LEU A 149 -6.04 -13.83 3.65
C LEU A 149 -6.53 -13.62 5.08
N ASN A 150 -7.85 -13.67 5.32
CA ASN A 150 -8.51 -13.49 6.61
C ASN A 150 -8.13 -12.16 7.29
N PHE A 151 -8.10 -11.06 6.55
CA PHE A 151 -7.88 -9.73 7.13
C PHE A 151 -8.98 -9.45 8.18
N PRO A 152 -8.64 -8.99 9.40
CA PRO A 152 -9.63 -8.82 10.47
C PRO A 152 -10.80 -7.91 10.08
N GLY A 153 -12.02 -8.39 10.24
CA GLY A 153 -13.25 -7.63 9.95
C GLY A 153 -13.60 -7.46 8.47
N VAL A 154 -12.77 -7.97 7.55
CA VAL A 154 -13.04 -7.94 6.11
C VAL A 154 -13.83 -9.19 5.71
N THR A 155 -14.94 -8.97 5.02
CA THR A 155 -15.82 -10.01 4.49
C THR A 155 -16.22 -9.66 3.05
N HIS A 156 -16.97 -10.55 2.40
CA HIS A 156 -17.53 -10.27 1.07
C HIS A 156 -18.54 -9.11 1.04
N GLU A 157 -19.06 -8.68 2.19
CA GLU A 157 -19.99 -7.55 2.32
C GLU A 157 -19.26 -6.23 2.62
N THR A 158 -17.95 -6.27 2.87
CA THR A 158 -17.16 -5.06 3.14
C THR A 158 -17.14 -4.17 1.90
N VAL A 159 -17.36 -2.87 2.11
CA VAL A 159 -17.33 -1.86 1.06
C VAL A 159 -16.32 -0.78 1.44
N ILE A 160 -15.52 -0.37 0.45
CA ILE A 160 -14.66 0.81 0.51
C ILE A 160 -15.02 1.68 -0.68
N THR A 161 -15.37 2.92 -0.41
CA THR A 161 -15.75 3.92 -1.41
C THR A 161 -14.56 4.77 -1.83
N GLU A 162 -14.71 5.50 -2.93
CA GLU A 162 -13.70 6.46 -3.37
C GLU A 162 -13.52 7.62 -2.39
N ASP A 163 -14.57 7.97 -1.63
CA ASP A 163 -14.50 8.99 -0.58
C ASP A 163 -13.69 8.48 0.62
N ASP A 164 -13.86 7.21 0.99
CA ASP A 164 -13.04 6.57 2.03
C ASP A 164 -11.56 6.57 1.63
N ALA A 165 -11.28 6.28 0.36
CA ALA A 165 -9.92 6.31 -0.19
C ALA A 165 -9.30 7.72 -0.14
N ARG A 166 -10.09 8.76 -0.43
CA ARG A 166 -9.66 10.17 -0.32
C ARG A 166 -9.41 10.58 1.12
N GLU A 167 -10.33 10.25 2.02
CA GLU A 167 -10.19 10.50 3.46
C GLU A 167 -8.87 9.90 3.97
N ALA A 168 -8.59 8.64 3.63
CA ALA A 168 -7.38 7.94 4.00
C ALA A 168 -6.12 8.58 3.37
N TYR A 169 -6.18 9.01 2.11
CA TYR A 169 -5.07 9.70 1.44
C TYR A 169 -4.72 11.02 2.14
N PHE A 170 -5.72 11.87 2.39
CA PHE A 170 -5.48 13.18 3.04
C PHE A 170 -5.02 13.02 4.48
N PHE A 171 -5.56 12.04 5.21
CA PHE A 171 -5.03 11.69 6.54
C PHE A 171 -3.54 11.34 6.47
N ALA A 172 -3.16 10.44 5.55
CA ALA A 172 -1.78 10.00 5.42
C ALA A 172 -0.84 11.15 5.01
N LEU A 173 -1.29 12.01 4.08
CA LEU A 173 -0.56 13.19 3.65
C LEU A 173 -0.31 14.16 4.81
N ASP A 174 -1.33 14.45 5.61
CA ASP A 174 -1.24 15.32 6.79
C ASP A 174 -0.36 14.71 7.88
N TYR A 175 -0.48 13.41 8.10
CA TYR A 175 0.40 12.67 9.02
C TYR A 175 1.86 12.79 8.59
N CYS A 176 2.16 12.50 7.33
CA CYS A 176 3.51 12.60 6.78
C CYS A 176 4.09 14.03 6.82
N LYS A 177 3.25 15.06 6.65
CA LYS A 177 3.68 16.47 6.78
C LYS A 177 4.06 16.85 8.22
N LYS A 178 3.50 16.17 9.23
CA LYS A 178 3.73 16.42 10.67
C LYS A 178 4.88 15.59 11.25
N VAL A 179 5.20 14.44 10.68
CA VAL A 179 6.32 13.60 11.14
C VAL A 179 7.65 14.37 10.93
N PRO A 180 8.49 14.53 11.97
CA PRO A 180 9.78 15.19 11.84
C PRO A 180 10.63 14.56 10.73
N LYS A 181 11.30 15.41 9.94
CA LYS A 181 12.05 15.02 8.73
C LYS A 181 13.33 14.21 9.02
N ASP A 182 13.63 13.96 10.29
CA ASP A 182 14.88 13.38 10.74
C ASP A 182 14.74 11.87 10.98
N GLY A 183 14.79 11.12 9.87
CA GLY A 183 14.93 9.67 9.85
C GLY A 183 16.30 9.19 9.36
N HIS A 184 17.30 10.07 9.25
CA HIS A 184 18.69 9.68 9.15
C HIS A 184 19.28 9.48 10.55
N HIS A 185 18.98 8.34 11.17
CA HIS A 185 19.93 7.78 12.13
C HIS A 185 21.12 7.24 11.33
N GLY A 186 22.01 8.18 10.97
CA GLY A 186 23.40 7.88 10.78
C GLY A 186 23.92 7.16 12.02
N LYS A 187 24.68 6.11 11.76
CA LYS A 187 25.46 5.35 12.73
C LYS A 187 26.27 6.31 13.60
N ASP A 188 26.21 6.10 14.91
CA ASP A 188 27.32 6.34 15.84
C ASP A 188 27.17 5.36 17.02
N TYR A 189 27.63 4.12 16.78
CA TYR A 189 28.27 3.23 17.75
C TYR A 189 29.24 2.31 16.99
#